data_AF-H6L9N6-F1
#
_entry.id   AF-H6L9N6-F1
#
_cell.length_a   1.000
_cell.length_b   1.000
_cell.length_c   1.000
_cell.angle_alpha   90.00
_cell.angle_beta   90.00
_cell.angle_gamma   90.00
#
_symmetry.space_group_name_H-M   'P 1'
#
loop_
_entity.id
_entity.type
_entity.pdbx_description
1 polymer ?
#
loop_
_entity_poly.entity_id
_entity_poly.type
_entity_poly.pdbx_seq_one_letter_code
_entity_poly.pdbx_strand_id
1 'polypeptide(L)'
;MRQAQFSLLFFIFLLSTSLMAQRPRSGGFGGFGKKLSGTTYNEEQLEFMKGHVMAIEQFNDSVSRGLLEFPLKIHIVAKSDGSNGCEIAEVQAAIRELNKSFLKANIRFLPLEDYNYIRDDALYRFPVVDEEKLCRPHDRANVINVYIVNKLQGERNSFSGYTHPPSAKPVNRLFITKKALSNGTTLKRQMGHFFGLYPTAGPIAGQRSEELVSGENCQMEGDQVCDTPADPGLDRRSIDDRCDYVGTLKDANRKFYKPMVDNIMSDNPRQGCRTKFSRGQLKRMLYTATYIRNYIKFPPPADATKKYLKKLKEKYGQEGELVFNINASKANVQLLQNLYKVQGTFLPETAYFFEITNLRKGFIYVFEGDEDRGFHLLYPQAGDQQYFKDEKKKFRVPTNKGDHFQVDPDGTKNYICILFSKKQILPERFLQEINELDDEQLNLFQRFYAAHQEKIVGNHNIEFKDNKIEFSATSTERYIVPIFLEYDKR
;
A
#
# COMPACT_ATOMS: atom_id res chain seq x y z
N MET A 1 -70.40 31.34 -41.50
CA MET A 1 -69.95 32.35 -40.53
C MET A 1 -70.43 31.93 -39.15
N ARG A 2 -69.52 31.84 -38.17
CA ARG A 2 -69.74 31.54 -36.74
C ARG A 2 -70.23 30.12 -36.44
N GLN A 3 -69.86 29.42 -35.38
CA GLN A 3 -68.76 29.45 -34.40
C GLN A 3 -68.95 28.09 -33.70
N ALA A 4 -68.04 27.14 -33.86
CA ALA A 4 -68.04 25.92 -33.04
C ALA A 4 -67.05 26.13 -31.89
N GLN A 5 -67.59 26.16 -30.67
CA GLN A 5 -66.82 26.26 -29.43
C GLN A 5 -65.88 25.06 -29.30
N PHE A 6 -64.57 25.33 -29.29
CA PHE A 6 -63.58 24.39 -28.78
C PHE A 6 -63.52 24.54 -27.27
N SER A 7 -64.02 23.55 -26.54
CA SER A 7 -63.77 23.43 -25.10
C SER A 7 -62.31 23.07 -24.88
N LEU A 8 -61.55 24.03 -24.38
CA LEU A 8 -60.16 23.88 -23.95
C LEU A 8 -60.14 23.11 -22.62
N LEU A 9 -59.86 21.81 -22.65
CA LEU A 9 -59.56 21.04 -21.44
C LEU A 9 -58.14 21.39 -20.97
N PHE A 10 -58.05 22.30 -20.00
CA PHE A 10 -56.83 22.60 -19.27
C PHE A 10 -56.50 21.41 -18.35
N PHE A 11 -55.53 20.59 -18.74
CA PHE A 11 -54.93 19.62 -17.81
C PHE A 11 -54.06 20.40 -16.82
N ILE A 12 -54.62 20.71 -15.66
CA ILE A 12 -53.84 21.17 -14.51
C ILE A 12 -53.02 19.97 -14.03
N PHE A 13 -51.75 19.93 -14.43
CA PHE A 13 -50.76 19.13 -13.73
C PHE A 13 -50.63 19.72 -12.32
N LEU A 14 -51.30 19.09 -11.36
CA LEU A 14 -50.99 19.26 -9.95
C LEU A 14 -49.55 18.80 -9.76
N LEU A 15 -48.62 19.76 -9.79
CA LEU A 15 -47.32 19.64 -9.15
C LEU A 15 -47.60 19.31 -7.69
N SER A 16 -47.56 18.02 -7.36
CA SER A 16 -47.38 17.59 -5.99
C SER A 16 -46.02 18.15 -5.58
N THR A 17 -46.05 19.28 -4.88
CA THR A 17 -44.97 19.66 -3.99
C THR A 17 -44.82 18.48 -3.05
N SER A 18 -43.86 17.61 -3.39
CA SER A 18 -43.34 16.64 -2.45
C SER A 18 -42.86 17.49 -1.29
N LEU A 19 -43.62 17.42 -0.18
CA LEU A 19 -43.10 17.83 1.11
C LEU A 19 -41.75 17.16 1.20
N MET A 20 -40.68 17.96 1.13
CA MET A 20 -39.38 17.60 1.65
C MET A 20 -39.64 17.23 3.10
N ALA A 21 -39.88 15.94 3.34
CA ALA A 21 -39.78 15.36 4.65
C ALA A 21 -38.35 15.65 5.08
N GLN A 22 -38.19 16.67 5.91
CA GLN A 22 -36.97 16.90 6.64
C GLN A 22 -36.67 15.58 7.33
N ARG A 23 -35.69 14.83 6.81
CA ARG A 23 -35.20 13.62 7.47
C ARG A 23 -34.96 14.02 8.92
N PRO A 24 -35.47 13.26 9.91
CA PRO A 24 -35.19 13.56 11.30
C PRO A 24 -33.66 13.63 11.41
N ARG A 25 -33.16 14.79 11.84
CA ARG A 25 -31.76 14.94 12.25
C ARG A 25 -31.49 13.79 13.19
N SER A 26 -30.69 12.84 12.73
CA SER A 26 -30.33 11.66 13.50
C SER A 26 -29.70 12.16 14.79
N GLY A 27 -30.39 11.91 15.90
CA GLY A 27 -29.80 11.96 17.23
C GLY A 27 -28.71 10.91 17.25
N GLY A 28 -27.52 11.28 16.78
CA GLY A 28 -26.38 10.40 16.80
C GLY A 28 -26.12 9.98 18.23
N PHE A 29 -25.83 8.69 18.43
CA PHE A 29 -25.02 8.20 19.53
C PHE A 29 -23.61 8.82 19.41
N GLY A 30 -23.51 10.13 19.57
CA GLY A 30 -22.28 10.91 19.57
C GLY A 30 -21.83 11.08 21.01
N GLY A 31 -21.26 10.02 21.59
CA GLY A 31 -20.57 10.17 22.86
C GLY A 31 -19.52 11.28 22.76
N PHE A 32 -19.52 12.20 23.73
CA PHE A 32 -18.41 13.12 23.95
C PHE A 32 -17.12 12.29 24.12
N GLY A 33 -16.19 12.37 23.17
CA GLY A 33 -14.97 11.58 23.23
C GLY A 33 -14.05 11.70 22.02
N LYS A 34 -12.78 11.33 22.19
CA LYS A 34 -11.80 11.28 21.10
C LYS A 34 -12.09 10.08 20.20
N LYS A 35 -12.48 10.33 18.94
CA LYS A 35 -12.64 9.29 17.91
C LYS A 35 -11.28 8.86 17.37
N LEU A 36 -11.19 7.64 16.85
CA LEU A 36 -9.96 7.18 16.19
C LEU A 36 -9.78 7.90 14.85
N SER A 37 -10.81 7.84 14.00
CA SER A 37 -10.83 8.37 12.65
C SER A 37 -11.80 9.55 12.54
N GLY A 38 -11.40 10.58 11.82
CA GLY A 38 -12.26 11.69 11.37
C GLY A 38 -12.70 11.56 9.91
N THR A 39 -12.31 10.47 9.22
CA THR A 39 -12.68 10.24 7.82
C THR A 39 -14.18 10.00 7.68
N THR A 40 -14.79 10.73 6.75
CA THR A 40 -16.21 10.63 6.40
C THR A 40 -16.37 10.41 4.91
N TYR A 41 -17.49 9.83 4.52
CA TYR A 41 -17.85 9.58 3.13
C TYR A 41 -19.08 10.42 2.77
N ASN A 42 -18.96 11.23 1.73
CA ASN A 42 -20.09 11.95 1.14
C ASN A 42 -20.77 11.10 0.05
N GLU A 43 -21.94 11.54 -0.43
CA GLU A 43 -22.71 10.80 -1.45
C GLU A 43 -21.94 10.58 -2.77
N GLU A 44 -21.12 11.54 -3.19
CA GLU A 44 -20.30 11.43 -4.41
C GLU A 44 -19.22 10.35 -4.27
N GLN A 45 -18.55 10.27 -3.13
CA GLN A 45 -17.55 9.25 -2.84
C GLN A 45 -18.17 7.86 -2.76
N LEU A 46 -19.35 7.75 -2.15
CA LEU A 46 -20.08 6.49 -2.06
C LEU A 46 -20.50 6.00 -3.45
N GLU A 47 -21.06 6.89 -4.28
CA GLU A 47 -21.47 6.54 -5.64
C GLU A 47 -20.27 6.22 -6.53
N PHE A 48 -19.17 6.97 -6.39
CA PHE A 48 -17.91 6.69 -7.08
C PHE A 48 -17.43 5.26 -6.77
N MET A 49 -17.33 4.90 -5.50
CA MET A 49 -16.89 3.57 -5.10
C MET A 49 -17.89 2.47 -5.48
N LYS A 50 -19.20 2.75 -5.46
CA LYS A 50 -20.24 1.82 -5.90
C LYS A 50 -20.06 1.41 -7.36
N GLY A 51 -19.65 2.34 -8.23
CA GLY A 51 -19.32 2.07 -9.62
C GLY A 51 -18.16 1.08 -9.83
N HIS A 52 -17.34 0.84 -8.79
CA HIS A 52 -16.19 -0.08 -8.85
C HIS A 52 -16.43 -1.43 -8.18
N VAL A 53 -17.55 -1.65 -7.49
CA VAL A 53 -17.79 -2.88 -6.69
C VAL A 53 -17.62 -4.15 -7.52
N MET A 54 -18.28 -4.24 -8.68
CA MET A 54 -18.18 -5.42 -9.56
C MET A 54 -16.76 -5.64 -10.08
N ALA A 55 -16.04 -4.57 -10.41
CA ALA A 55 -14.67 -4.67 -10.91
C ALA A 55 -13.69 -5.09 -9.81
N ILE A 56 -13.90 -4.65 -8.57
CA ILE A 56 -13.15 -5.09 -7.39
C ILE A 56 -13.42 -6.58 -7.14
N GLU A 57 -14.67 -7.02 -7.21
CA GLU A 57 -15.04 -8.43 -7.02
C GLU A 57 -14.34 -9.34 -8.05
N GLN A 58 -14.37 -8.95 -9.32
CA GLN A 58 -13.75 -9.69 -10.42
C GLN A 58 -12.23 -9.55 -10.49
N PHE A 59 -11.64 -8.62 -9.72
CA PHE A 59 -10.20 -8.38 -9.76
C PHE A 59 -9.42 -9.62 -9.30
N ASN A 60 -8.58 -10.16 -10.17
CA ASN A 60 -7.72 -11.28 -9.85
C ASN A 60 -6.43 -10.77 -9.19
N ASP A 61 -6.27 -11.05 -7.90
CA ASP A 61 -5.12 -10.70 -7.07
C ASP A 61 -4.22 -11.91 -6.73
N SER A 62 -4.44 -13.07 -7.37
CA SER A 62 -3.58 -14.26 -7.26
C SER A 62 -2.51 -14.33 -8.35
N VAL A 63 -2.69 -13.57 -9.44
CA VAL A 63 -1.69 -13.44 -10.50
C VAL A 63 -0.46 -12.66 -10.01
N SER A 64 0.70 -13.02 -10.54
CA SER A 64 1.99 -12.43 -10.19
C SER A 64 2.00 -10.92 -10.44
N ARG A 65 2.59 -10.18 -9.50
CA ARG A 65 2.65 -8.71 -9.50
C ARG A 65 3.92 -8.25 -8.82
N GLY A 66 4.54 -7.21 -9.37
CA GLY A 66 5.54 -6.46 -8.64
C GLY A 66 4.92 -5.47 -7.67
N LEU A 67 5.79 -4.65 -7.08
CA LEU A 67 5.46 -3.70 -6.04
C LEU A 67 5.08 -2.34 -6.63
N LEU A 68 3.93 -1.82 -6.22
CA LEU A 68 3.53 -0.43 -6.45
C LEU A 68 4.14 0.45 -5.37
N GLU A 69 4.88 1.48 -5.78
CA GLU A 69 5.47 2.44 -4.85
C GLU A 69 4.76 3.79 -4.92
N PHE A 70 4.40 4.33 -3.75
CA PHE A 70 3.69 5.60 -3.62
C PHE A 70 4.57 6.64 -2.90
N PRO A 71 4.78 7.83 -3.50
CA PRO A 71 5.48 8.94 -2.86
C PRO A 71 4.64 9.58 -1.74
N LEU A 72 5.28 9.81 -0.60
CA LEU A 72 4.72 10.61 0.49
C LEU A 72 5.45 11.97 0.57
N LYS A 73 4.72 13.06 0.41
CA LYS A 73 5.21 14.39 0.80
C LYS A 73 4.86 14.63 2.25
N ILE A 74 5.87 14.73 3.11
CA ILE A 74 5.67 14.91 4.54
C ILE A 74 5.65 16.40 4.89
N HIS A 75 4.61 16.83 5.61
CA HIS A 75 4.47 18.18 6.15
C HIS A 75 4.38 18.09 7.68
N ILE A 76 5.37 18.62 8.38
CA ILE A 76 5.47 18.62 9.84
C ILE A 76 5.05 20.01 10.33
N VAL A 77 3.91 20.08 11.01
CA VAL A 77 3.43 21.31 11.64
C VAL A 77 3.96 21.39 13.06
N ALA A 78 4.70 22.44 13.36
CA ALA A 78 5.28 22.76 14.66
C ALA A 78 4.79 24.13 15.14
N LYS A 79 5.10 24.46 16.40
CA LYS A 79 4.88 25.82 16.91
C LYS A 79 5.72 26.84 16.15
N SER A 80 5.36 28.11 16.26
CA SER A 80 6.08 29.22 15.61
C SER A 80 7.57 29.27 16.01
N ASP A 81 7.89 28.93 17.26
CA ASP A 81 9.24 28.81 17.82
C ASP A 81 10.02 27.55 17.34
N GLY A 82 9.38 26.68 16.55
CA GLY A 82 9.96 25.43 16.05
C GLY A 82 9.93 24.27 17.06
N SER A 83 9.47 24.50 18.28
CA SER A 83 9.37 23.45 19.31
C SER A 83 8.20 22.50 19.06
N ASN A 84 8.26 21.33 19.70
CA ASN A 84 7.20 20.32 19.72
C ASN A 84 6.74 19.81 18.33
N GLY A 85 7.59 19.92 17.31
CA GLY A 85 7.44 19.20 16.04
C GLY A 85 7.63 17.69 16.19
N CYS A 86 7.34 16.95 15.12
CA CYS A 86 7.67 15.53 15.01
C CYS A 86 9.09 15.37 14.47
N GLU A 87 9.84 14.39 14.97
CA GLU A 87 11.17 14.08 14.46
C GLU A 87 11.09 13.23 13.20
N ILE A 88 12.03 13.41 12.27
CA ILE A 88 12.09 12.61 11.03
C ILE A 88 12.18 11.11 11.35
N ALA A 89 12.92 10.73 12.39
CA ALA A 89 13.05 9.34 12.81
C ALA A 89 11.70 8.71 13.23
N GLU A 90 10.84 9.47 13.92
CA GLU A 90 9.47 9.03 14.27
C GLU A 90 8.64 8.81 13.01
N VAL A 91 8.74 9.70 12.01
CA VAL A 91 8.03 9.56 10.73
C VAL A 91 8.53 8.33 9.96
N GLN A 92 9.84 8.14 9.86
CA GLN A 92 10.44 6.99 9.19
C GLN A 92 10.03 5.68 9.87
N ALA A 93 10.00 5.64 11.21
CA ALA A 93 9.50 4.48 11.95
C ALA A 93 8.03 4.19 11.65
N ALA A 94 7.17 5.21 11.63
CA ALA A 94 5.76 5.03 11.30
C ALA A 94 5.56 4.51 9.85
N ILE A 95 6.35 4.98 8.89
CA ILE A 95 6.31 4.51 7.50
C ILE A 95 6.81 3.05 7.39
N ARG A 96 7.85 2.67 8.13
CA ARG A 96 8.30 1.26 8.19
C ARG A 96 7.18 0.33 8.65
N GLU A 97 6.51 0.71 9.74
CA GLU A 97 5.38 -0.04 10.28
C GLU A 97 4.17 -0.04 9.32
N LEU A 98 3.93 1.05 8.60
CA LEU A 98 2.92 1.11 7.56
C LEU A 98 3.22 0.11 6.44
N ASN A 99 4.46 0.09 5.95
CA ASN A 99 4.88 -0.81 4.87
C ASN A 99 4.71 -2.29 5.25
N LYS A 100 4.97 -2.70 6.50
CA LYS A 100 4.73 -4.09 6.94
C LYS A 100 3.31 -4.58 6.65
N SER A 101 2.30 -3.72 6.82
CA SER A 101 0.90 -4.08 6.54
C SER A 101 0.51 -3.95 5.07
N PHE A 102 1.08 -2.98 4.35
CA PHE A 102 0.71 -2.69 2.95
C PHE A 102 1.50 -3.50 1.92
N LEU A 103 2.65 -4.05 2.28
CA LEU A 103 3.41 -4.99 1.44
C LEU A 103 2.56 -6.22 1.10
N LYS A 104 1.67 -6.65 2.00
CA LYS A 104 0.69 -7.73 1.77
C LYS A 104 -0.28 -7.44 0.62
N ALA A 105 -0.44 -6.16 0.25
CA ALA A 105 -1.21 -5.70 -0.90
C ALA A 105 -0.30 -5.27 -2.07
N ASN A 106 0.99 -5.64 -2.08
CA ASN A 106 1.99 -5.18 -3.04
C ASN A 106 2.13 -3.64 -3.11
N ILE A 107 1.93 -2.95 -1.98
CA ILE A 107 2.05 -1.50 -1.87
C ILE A 107 3.19 -1.15 -0.92
N ARG A 108 4.04 -0.21 -1.32
CA ARG A 108 5.10 0.37 -0.48
C ARG A 108 5.09 1.89 -0.57
N PHE A 109 5.28 2.54 0.56
CA PHE A 109 5.36 3.98 0.67
C PHE A 109 6.80 4.42 0.86
N LEU A 110 7.19 5.47 0.14
CA LEU A 110 8.49 6.10 0.28
C LEU A 110 8.32 7.61 0.50
N PRO A 111 8.89 8.17 1.58
CA PRO A 111 8.90 9.62 1.76
C PRO A 111 9.82 10.26 0.71
N LEU A 112 9.40 11.41 0.20
CA LEU A 112 10.30 12.29 -0.54
C LEU A 112 11.34 12.89 0.42
N GLU A 113 12.56 13.12 -0.07
CA GLU A 113 13.67 13.59 0.76
C GLU A 113 13.45 15.03 1.31
N ASP A 114 12.59 15.82 0.65
CA ASP A 114 12.27 17.19 1.05
C ASP A 114 11.13 17.25 2.08
N TYR A 115 11.43 17.06 3.36
CA TYR A 115 10.46 17.25 4.44
C TYR A 115 10.10 18.74 4.59
N ASN A 116 8.79 19.07 4.58
CA ASN A 116 8.32 20.44 4.77
C ASN A 116 8.05 20.72 6.25
N TYR A 117 8.60 21.80 6.81
CA TYR A 117 8.33 22.24 8.18
C TYR A 117 7.51 23.52 8.17
N ILE A 118 6.34 23.46 8.80
CA ILE A 118 5.39 24.57 8.86
C ILE A 118 5.33 25.03 10.31
N ARG A 119 5.71 26.29 10.56
CA ARG A 119 5.79 26.88 11.90
C ARG A 119 4.64 27.86 12.10
N ASP A 120 3.58 27.41 12.74
CA ASP A 120 2.36 28.20 12.93
C ASP A 120 1.58 27.69 14.15
N ASP A 121 1.42 28.53 15.17
CA ASP A 121 0.75 28.16 16.42
C ASP A 121 -0.75 27.91 16.26
N ALA A 122 -1.40 28.56 15.30
CA ALA A 122 -2.82 28.33 15.01
C ALA A 122 -3.01 26.98 14.32
N LEU A 123 -2.14 26.65 13.36
CA LEU A 123 -2.16 25.36 12.65
C LEU A 123 -1.64 24.21 13.53
N TYR A 124 -0.83 24.50 14.55
CA TYR A 124 -0.40 23.50 15.54
C TYR A 124 -1.59 22.85 16.28
N ARG A 125 -2.68 23.60 16.47
CA ARG A 125 -3.98 23.12 17.00
C ARG A 125 -5.05 23.07 15.91
N PHE A 126 -4.70 22.45 14.78
CA PHE A 126 -5.46 22.42 13.53
C PHE A 126 -6.99 22.20 13.66
N PRO A 127 -7.79 23.24 13.34
CA PRO A 127 -9.22 23.11 13.04
C PRO A 127 -9.39 22.55 11.62
N VAL A 128 -10.18 21.48 11.45
CA VAL A 128 -10.36 20.86 10.12
C VAL A 128 -11.03 21.77 9.09
N VAL A 129 -11.81 22.75 9.56
CA VAL A 129 -12.39 23.80 8.70
C VAL A 129 -11.32 24.66 8.00
N ASP A 130 -10.09 24.69 8.52
CA ASP A 130 -8.97 25.45 7.95
C ASP A 130 -8.10 24.61 6.98
N GLU A 131 -8.57 23.44 6.53
CA GLU A 131 -7.77 22.56 5.66
C GLU A 131 -7.24 23.24 4.41
N GLU A 132 -8.09 23.91 3.63
CA GLU A 132 -7.63 24.57 2.41
C GLU A 132 -6.64 25.70 2.71
N LYS A 133 -6.76 26.37 3.85
CA LYS A 133 -5.82 27.43 4.27
C LYS A 133 -4.42 26.87 4.49
N LEU A 134 -4.33 25.69 5.12
CA LEU A 134 -3.04 25.01 5.34
C LEU A 134 -2.53 24.34 4.06
N CYS A 135 -3.38 23.66 3.32
CA CYS A 135 -2.93 22.77 2.26
C CYS A 135 -2.66 23.46 0.92
N ARG A 136 -3.46 24.47 0.54
CA ARG A 136 -3.28 25.17 -0.74
C ARG A 136 -1.84 25.68 -1.01
N PRO A 137 -1.10 26.25 -0.03
CA PRO A 137 0.28 26.69 -0.27
C PRO A 137 1.34 25.57 -0.15
N HIS A 138 0.98 24.37 0.30
CA HIS A 138 1.94 23.33 0.66
C HIS A 138 1.77 22.02 -0.08
N ASP A 139 0.58 21.73 -0.60
CA ASP A 139 0.31 20.51 -1.35
C ASP A 139 1.26 20.37 -2.53
N ARG A 140 1.80 19.17 -2.66
CA ARG A 140 2.48 18.73 -3.87
C ARG A 140 1.50 17.91 -4.70
N ALA A 141 1.40 18.23 -5.99
CA ALA A 141 0.53 17.51 -6.91
C ALA A 141 1.00 16.06 -7.13
N ASN A 142 0.05 15.15 -7.37
CA ASN A 142 0.27 13.74 -7.71
C ASN A 142 1.10 12.92 -6.71
N VAL A 143 1.16 13.36 -5.45
CA VAL A 143 1.76 12.62 -4.33
C VAL A 143 0.77 12.55 -3.17
N ILE A 144 1.00 11.67 -2.21
CA ILE A 144 0.21 11.63 -0.98
C ILE A 144 0.78 12.66 -0.02
N ASN A 145 0.07 13.75 0.23
CA ASN A 145 0.48 14.79 1.18
C ASN A 145 0.08 14.35 2.59
N VAL A 146 1.06 14.12 3.45
CA VAL A 146 0.87 13.66 4.83
C VAL A 146 1.17 14.81 5.79
N TYR A 147 0.12 15.36 6.40
CA TYR A 147 0.20 16.44 7.36
C TYR A 147 0.21 15.89 8.79
N ILE A 148 1.32 16.14 9.48
CA ILE A 148 1.53 15.75 10.87
C ILE A 148 1.32 16.99 11.74
N VAL A 149 0.27 16.96 12.55
CA VAL A 149 -0.11 18.06 13.45
C VAL A 149 -0.13 17.58 14.90
N ASN A 150 -0.22 18.48 15.87
CA ASN A 150 -0.28 18.06 17.26
C ASN A 150 -1.70 17.68 17.73
N LYS A 151 -2.71 18.43 17.28
CA LYS A 151 -4.12 18.18 17.60
C LYS A 151 -5.02 18.45 16.39
N LEU A 152 -5.97 17.55 16.15
CA LEU A 152 -7.04 17.71 15.18
C LEU A 152 -8.34 18.06 15.90
N GLN A 153 -9.00 19.14 15.47
CA GLN A 153 -10.25 19.64 16.04
C GLN A 153 -11.33 19.68 14.96
N GLY A 154 -12.32 18.80 15.07
CA GLY A 154 -13.58 18.93 14.34
C GLY A 154 -14.57 19.79 15.13
N GLU A 155 -15.72 20.10 14.53
CA GLU A 155 -16.72 20.99 15.13
C GLU A 155 -17.23 20.55 16.50
N ARG A 156 -17.38 19.23 16.71
CA ARG A 156 -17.92 18.65 17.96
C ARG A 156 -17.05 17.56 18.58
N ASN A 157 -16.00 17.12 17.89
CA ASN A 157 -15.19 15.96 18.27
C ASN A 157 -13.70 16.19 17.97
N SER A 158 -12.83 15.47 18.67
CA SER A 158 -11.41 15.34 18.30
C SER A 158 -11.14 13.95 17.74
N PHE A 159 -10.20 13.84 16.81
CA PHE A 159 -9.80 12.56 16.21
C PHE A 159 -8.28 12.45 16.09
N SER A 160 -7.79 11.24 15.79
CA SER A 160 -6.36 10.94 15.73
C SER A 160 -5.78 11.08 14.33
N GLY A 161 -6.63 11.01 13.30
CA GLY A 161 -6.29 11.25 11.89
C GLY A 161 -7.54 11.21 11.01
N TYR A 162 -7.40 11.68 9.78
CA TYR A 162 -8.41 11.54 8.72
C TYR A 162 -7.74 11.59 7.34
N THR A 163 -8.46 11.20 6.31
CA THR A 163 -8.02 11.27 4.91
C THR A 163 -9.21 11.57 4.00
N HIS A 164 -8.93 11.74 2.72
CA HIS A 164 -9.96 11.83 1.68
C HIS A 164 -10.07 10.50 0.91
N PRO A 165 -11.20 9.78 1.06
CA PRO A 165 -11.49 8.59 0.27
C PRO A 165 -11.49 8.84 -1.24
N PRO A 166 -11.43 7.78 -2.06
CA PRO A 166 -11.52 7.92 -3.50
C PRO A 166 -12.78 8.65 -3.97
N SER A 167 -12.63 9.46 -4.99
CA SER A 167 -13.67 10.30 -5.62
C SER A 167 -13.30 10.58 -7.07
N ALA A 168 -14.25 11.11 -7.85
CA ALA A 168 -14.00 11.55 -9.22
C ALA A 168 -13.08 12.79 -9.27
N LYS A 169 -13.07 13.58 -8.19
CA LYS A 169 -12.17 14.74 -7.99
C LYS A 169 -11.23 14.48 -6.82
N PRO A 170 -10.11 13.78 -7.05
CA PRO A 170 -9.29 13.27 -5.97
C PRO A 170 -8.62 14.38 -5.16
N VAL A 171 -8.68 14.23 -3.84
CA VAL A 171 -7.87 14.99 -2.89
C VAL A 171 -6.84 14.04 -2.28
N ASN A 172 -5.55 14.41 -2.35
CA ASN A 172 -4.44 13.54 -1.95
C ASN A 172 -3.81 13.97 -0.63
N ARG A 173 -4.63 14.01 0.42
CA ARG A 173 -4.24 14.48 1.75
C ARG A 173 -4.59 13.46 2.81
N LEU A 174 -3.66 13.25 3.74
CA LEU A 174 -3.84 12.49 4.96
C LEU A 174 -3.36 13.34 6.13
N PHE A 175 -4.19 13.47 7.15
CA PHE A 175 -3.87 14.16 8.38
C PHE A 175 -3.72 13.16 9.51
N ILE A 176 -2.69 13.36 10.33
CA ILE A 176 -2.45 12.52 11.50
C ILE A 176 -1.87 13.35 12.65
N THR A 177 -2.31 13.03 13.87
CA THR A 177 -1.70 13.64 15.06
C THR A 177 -0.33 13.01 15.34
N LYS A 178 0.63 13.79 15.86
CA LYS A 178 1.95 13.29 16.27
C LYS A 178 1.84 12.04 17.14
N LYS A 179 0.98 12.07 18.16
CA LYS A 179 0.73 10.93 19.07
C LYS A 179 0.22 9.68 18.35
N ALA A 180 -0.46 9.83 17.22
CA ALA A 180 -1.05 8.71 16.48
C ALA A 180 -0.12 8.11 15.42
N LEU A 181 1.03 8.74 15.13
CA LEU A 181 2.04 8.16 14.24
C LEU A 181 2.59 6.84 14.80
N SER A 182 2.84 6.78 16.10
CA SER A 182 3.48 5.65 16.77
C SER A 182 2.52 4.65 17.40
N ASN A 183 1.19 4.82 17.27
CA ASN A 183 0.23 3.90 17.88
C ASN A 183 -0.02 2.62 17.06
N GLY A 184 0.69 2.44 15.95
CA GLY A 184 0.67 1.21 15.14
C GLY A 184 -0.62 0.95 14.34
N THR A 185 -1.66 1.78 14.48
CA THR A 185 -3.01 1.50 13.92
C THR A 185 -3.62 2.69 13.16
N THR A 186 -3.46 3.93 13.65
CA THR A 186 -4.16 5.08 13.04
C THR A 186 -3.65 5.39 11.65
N LEU A 187 -2.33 5.43 11.44
CA LEU A 187 -1.76 5.67 10.11
C LEU A 187 -2.20 4.59 9.11
N LYS A 188 -2.15 3.31 9.52
CA LYS A 188 -2.59 2.18 8.70
C LYS A 188 -4.06 2.32 8.31
N ARG A 189 -4.94 2.66 9.26
CA ARG A 189 -6.36 2.86 8.99
C ARG A 189 -6.62 4.02 8.03
N GLN A 190 -5.99 5.17 8.25
CA GLN A 190 -6.16 6.32 7.35
C GLN A 190 -5.66 6.01 5.95
N MET A 191 -4.57 5.25 5.83
CA MET A 191 -4.10 4.79 4.54
C MET A 191 -5.06 3.76 3.92
N GLY A 192 -5.69 2.89 4.72
CA GLY A 192 -6.74 1.97 4.26
C GLY A 192 -7.94 2.71 3.65
N HIS A 193 -8.42 3.75 4.33
CA HIS A 193 -9.45 4.64 3.78
C HIS A 193 -9.02 5.33 2.48
N PHE A 194 -7.76 5.79 2.39
CA PHE A 194 -7.22 6.41 1.20
C PHE A 194 -7.25 5.47 -0.02
N PHE A 195 -7.00 4.19 0.22
CA PHE A 195 -7.09 3.09 -0.75
C PHE A 195 -8.46 2.39 -0.75
N GLY A 196 -9.52 3.09 -0.35
CA GLY A 196 -10.90 2.71 -0.66
C GLY A 196 -11.57 1.74 0.31
N LEU A 197 -10.97 1.47 1.47
CA LEU A 197 -11.60 0.66 2.52
C LEU A 197 -12.59 1.47 3.35
N TYR A 198 -13.76 0.91 3.61
CA TYR A 198 -14.71 1.42 4.60
C TYR A 198 -14.38 0.90 6.00
N PRO A 199 -14.89 1.53 7.08
CA PRO A 199 -14.98 0.85 8.38
C PRO A 199 -15.79 -0.44 8.25
N THR A 200 -15.43 -1.49 9.00
CA THR A 200 -16.10 -2.81 8.95
C THR A 200 -17.61 -2.73 9.23
N ALA A 201 -18.04 -1.83 10.12
CA ALA A 201 -19.46 -1.61 10.43
C ALA A 201 -20.22 -0.79 9.35
N GLY A 202 -19.51 -0.35 8.30
CA GLY A 202 -20.05 0.42 7.19
C GLY A 202 -19.54 1.86 7.09
N PRO A 203 -19.80 2.53 5.95
CA PRO A 203 -19.22 3.84 5.64
C PRO A 203 -19.85 5.01 6.40
N ILE A 204 -21.06 4.86 6.92
CA ILE A 204 -21.79 5.92 7.60
C ILE A 204 -21.53 5.85 9.11
N ALA A 205 -20.73 6.79 9.61
CA ALA A 205 -20.35 6.81 11.01
C ALA A 205 -21.56 6.88 11.97
N GLY A 206 -21.62 5.95 12.92
CA GLY A 206 -22.69 5.90 13.93
C GLY A 206 -24.01 5.32 13.43
N GLN A 207 -24.06 4.85 12.18
CA GLN A 207 -25.17 4.05 11.66
C GLN A 207 -24.70 2.60 11.52
N ARG A 208 -25.48 1.67 12.08
CA ARG A 208 -25.24 0.24 11.89
C ARG A 208 -25.67 -0.16 10.48
N SER A 209 -24.83 -0.90 9.76
CA SER A 209 -25.21 -1.51 8.48
C SER A 209 -26.29 -2.58 8.65
N GLU A 210 -26.94 -2.96 7.56
CA GLU A 210 -27.91 -4.07 7.54
C GLU A 210 -27.27 -5.39 7.11
N GLU A 211 -25.94 -5.51 7.26
CA GLU A 211 -25.21 -6.70 6.89
C GLU A 211 -25.65 -7.90 7.73
N LEU A 212 -25.98 -8.99 7.04
CA LEU A 212 -26.43 -10.24 7.64
C LEU A 212 -25.23 -11.08 8.08
N VAL A 213 -25.37 -11.79 9.19
CA VAL A 213 -24.33 -12.72 9.69
C VAL A 213 -24.05 -13.85 8.68
N SER A 214 -25.02 -14.16 7.81
CA SER A 214 -24.83 -15.12 6.71
C SER A 214 -23.84 -14.64 5.65
N GLY A 215 -23.59 -13.33 5.55
CA GLY A 215 -22.80 -12.72 4.47
C GLY A 215 -23.52 -12.62 3.13
N GLU A 216 -24.81 -12.98 3.03
CA GLU A 216 -25.53 -13.00 1.74
C GLU A 216 -25.61 -11.61 1.06
N ASN A 217 -25.50 -10.53 1.83
CA ASN A 217 -25.55 -9.15 1.34
C ASN A 217 -24.24 -8.37 1.56
N CYS A 218 -23.13 -9.05 1.88
CA CYS A 218 -21.83 -8.43 2.16
C CYS A 218 -21.25 -7.61 1.00
N GLN A 219 -21.77 -7.73 -0.22
CA GLN A 219 -21.34 -6.92 -1.37
C GLN A 219 -21.94 -5.52 -1.38
N MET A 220 -23.08 -5.33 -0.71
CA MET A 220 -23.85 -4.09 -0.73
C MET A 220 -23.94 -3.42 0.64
N GLU A 221 -23.98 -4.22 1.70
CA GLU A 221 -23.99 -3.79 3.10
C GLU A 221 -22.59 -3.85 3.74
N GLY A 222 -22.48 -3.34 4.97
CA GLY A 222 -21.23 -3.38 5.73
C GLY A 222 -20.13 -2.55 5.07
N ASP A 223 -18.91 -3.08 5.09
CA ASP A 223 -17.75 -2.47 4.42
C ASP A 223 -17.60 -2.87 2.94
N GLN A 224 -18.53 -3.69 2.45
CA GLN A 224 -18.53 -4.24 1.10
C GLN A 224 -17.32 -5.16 0.83
N VAL A 225 -16.89 -5.90 1.85
CA VAL A 225 -15.83 -6.90 1.78
C VAL A 225 -16.26 -8.20 2.48
N CYS A 226 -16.63 -9.20 1.69
CA CYS A 226 -17.26 -10.44 2.15
C CYS A 226 -16.41 -11.40 3.00
N ASP A 227 -15.08 -11.23 3.06
CA ASP A 227 -14.24 -11.98 4.00
C ASP A 227 -14.06 -11.26 5.34
N THR A 228 -14.71 -10.11 5.52
CA THR A 228 -14.93 -9.50 6.82
C THR A 228 -16.33 -9.91 7.32
N PRO A 229 -16.44 -10.55 8.49
CA PRO A 229 -17.74 -10.86 9.08
C PRO A 229 -18.52 -9.60 9.42
N ALA A 230 -19.84 -9.68 9.32
CA ALA A 230 -20.75 -8.60 9.64
C ALA A 230 -20.45 -7.96 11.02
N ASP A 231 -20.24 -6.65 11.02
CA ASP A 231 -19.84 -5.88 12.20
C ASP A 231 -21.00 -4.99 12.68
N PRO A 232 -21.54 -5.22 13.89
CA PRO A 232 -22.65 -4.42 14.42
C PRO A 232 -22.24 -3.02 14.89
N GLY A 233 -20.97 -2.66 14.76
CA GLY A 233 -20.36 -1.52 15.42
C GLY A 233 -19.83 -1.91 16.80
N LEU A 234 -18.55 -1.64 17.04
CA LEU A 234 -17.86 -2.01 18.27
C LEU A 234 -17.75 -0.82 19.21
N ASP A 235 -18.00 -1.05 20.50
CA ASP A 235 -17.81 -0.08 21.55
C ASP A 235 -17.09 -0.69 22.77
N ARG A 236 -16.92 0.11 23.83
CA ARG A 236 -16.18 -0.33 25.03
C ARG A 236 -16.90 -1.42 25.81
N ARG A 237 -18.21 -1.59 25.64
CA ARG A 237 -19.03 -2.60 26.32
C ARG A 237 -19.07 -3.90 25.54
N SER A 238 -18.85 -3.84 24.22
CA SER A 238 -18.85 -5.02 23.35
C SER A 238 -17.51 -5.74 23.27
N ILE A 239 -16.41 -5.17 23.79
CA ILE A 239 -15.06 -5.74 23.72
C ILE A 239 -14.39 -5.80 25.10
N ASP A 240 -13.99 -6.99 25.52
CA ASP A 240 -13.29 -7.21 26.79
C ASP A 240 -11.77 -6.93 26.72
N ASP A 241 -11.08 -7.05 27.86
CA ASP A 241 -9.63 -6.80 27.94
C ASP A 241 -8.77 -7.81 27.16
N ARG A 242 -9.34 -8.95 26.75
CA ARG A 242 -8.67 -9.99 25.96
C ARG A 242 -8.88 -9.82 24.46
N CYS A 243 -9.49 -8.70 24.06
CA CYS A 243 -9.87 -8.41 22.69
C CYS A 243 -11.01 -9.30 22.17
N ASP A 244 -11.80 -9.93 23.05
CA ASP A 244 -12.92 -10.78 22.65
C ASP A 244 -14.21 -9.96 22.51
N TYR A 245 -15.04 -10.33 21.53
CA TYR A 245 -16.38 -9.78 21.38
C TYR A 245 -17.35 -10.43 22.36
N VAL A 246 -17.87 -9.63 23.29
CA VAL A 246 -18.82 -10.04 24.34
C VAL A 246 -20.23 -9.48 24.11
N GLY A 247 -20.46 -8.84 22.95
CA GLY A 247 -21.75 -8.26 22.60
C GLY A 247 -22.81 -9.31 22.26
N THR A 248 -24.08 -8.96 22.50
CA THR A 248 -25.24 -9.85 22.29
C THR A 248 -26.14 -9.41 21.14
N LEU A 249 -25.67 -8.47 20.31
CA LEU A 249 -26.44 -7.96 19.16
C LEU A 249 -26.68 -9.06 18.13
N LYS A 250 -27.81 -8.95 17.45
CA LYS A 250 -28.25 -9.87 16.39
C LYS A 250 -28.63 -9.12 15.12
N ASP A 251 -28.48 -9.79 13.99
CA ASP A 251 -28.97 -9.32 12.69
C ASP A 251 -30.50 -9.51 12.54
N ALA A 252 -31.02 -9.15 11.36
CA ALA A 252 -32.44 -9.30 11.02
C ALA A 252 -32.92 -10.76 11.08
N ASN A 253 -32.02 -11.73 10.89
CA ASN A 253 -32.29 -13.17 10.94
C ASN A 253 -32.10 -13.76 12.36
N ARG A 254 -31.97 -12.89 13.38
CA ARG A 254 -31.79 -13.25 14.80
C ARG A 254 -30.51 -14.07 15.05
N LYS A 255 -29.51 -13.97 14.18
CA LYS A 255 -28.19 -14.58 14.36
C LYS A 255 -27.27 -13.61 15.10
N PHE A 256 -26.48 -14.13 16.04
CA PHE A 256 -25.53 -13.32 16.80
C PHE A 256 -24.33 -12.95 15.93
N TYR A 257 -23.91 -11.69 16.01
CA TYR A 257 -22.71 -11.21 15.33
C TYR A 257 -21.44 -11.83 15.91
N LYS A 258 -20.43 -12.03 15.05
CA LYS A 258 -19.07 -12.45 15.39
C LYS A 258 -18.06 -11.61 14.60
N PRO A 259 -17.92 -10.31 14.94
CA PRO A 259 -17.12 -9.36 14.16
C PRO A 259 -15.62 -9.67 14.25
N MET A 260 -14.86 -9.24 13.25
CA MET A 260 -13.39 -9.32 13.24
C MET A 260 -12.78 -8.19 14.08
N VAL A 261 -12.73 -8.41 15.39
CA VAL A 261 -12.24 -7.47 16.41
C VAL A 261 -10.79 -7.01 16.23
N ASP A 262 -9.98 -7.79 15.54
CA ASP A 262 -8.56 -7.51 15.24
C ASP A 262 -8.34 -6.79 13.91
N ASN A 263 -9.42 -6.43 13.20
CA ASN A 263 -9.35 -5.70 11.94
C ASN A 263 -8.96 -4.23 12.17
N ILE A 264 -7.99 -3.71 11.39
CA ILE A 264 -7.54 -2.31 11.43
C ILE A 264 -8.66 -1.31 11.10
N MET A 265 -9.63 -1.71 10.26
CA MET A 265 -10.78 -0.91 9.87
C MET A 265 -11.95 -1.00 10.86
N SER A 266 -11.87 -1.84 11.89
CA SER A 266 -12.91 -1.92 12.92
C SER A 266 -12.90 -0.74 13.88
N ASP A 267 -14.07 -0.38 14.38
CA ASP A 267 -14.22 0.67 15.40
C ASP A 267 -13.87 0.19 16.81
N ASN A 268 -13.17 -0.95 16.93
CA ASN A 268 -12.72 -1.48 18.21
C ASN A 268 -11.99 -0.37 19.02
N PRO A 269 -12.52 0.01 20.20
CA PRO A 269 -11.94 1.10 20.99
C PRO A 269 -10.57 0.73 21.58
N ARG A 270 -10.22 -0.56 21.61
CA ARG A 270 -8.93 -1.07 22.09
C ARG A 270 -7.93 -1.12 20.95
N GLN A 271 -7.13 -0.07 20.87
CA GLN A 271 -6.20 0.14 19.75
C GLN A 271 -5.22 -1.01 19.55
N GLY A 272 -4.74 -1.62 20.63
CA GLY A 272 -3.79 -2.74 20.60
C GLY A 272 -4.36 -4.06 20.07
N CYS A 273 -5.69 -4.20 20.00
CA CYS A 273 -6.31 -5.41 19.45
C CYS A 273 -6.25 -5.45 17.93
N ARG A 274 -6.11 -4.30 17.26
CA ARG A 274 -6.21 -4.19 15.81
C ARG A 274 -4.86 -4.38 15.15
N THR A 275 -4.71 -5.49 14.43
CA THR A 275 -3.41 -5.96 13.97
C THR A 275 -3.37 -6.19 12.45
N LYS A 276 -4.50 -6.47 11.80
CA LYS A 276 -4.50 -6.94 10.40
C LYS A 276 -5.60 -6.35 9.52
N PHE A 277 -5.40 -6.49 8.21
CA PHE A 277 -6.43 -6.37 7.18
C PHE A 277 -6.83 -7.78 6.72
N SER A 278 -8.07 -7.95 6.26
CA SER A 278 -8.51 -9.19 5.61
C SER A 278 -7.92 -9.33 4.21
N ARG A 279 -7.99 -10.51 3.59
CA ARG A 279 -7.49 -10.73 2.22
C ARG A 279 -8.29 -9.90 1.21
N GLY A 280 -9.61 -9.82 1.37
CA GLY A 280 -10.50 -8.99 0.56
C GLY A 280 -10.20 -7.50 0.69
N GLN A 281 -9.84 -7.03 1.89
CA GLN A 281 -9.39 -5.65 2.09
C GLN A 281 -8.04 -5.39 1.37
N LEU A 282 -7.08 -6.31 1.45
CA LEU A 282 -5.82 -6.19 0.71
C LEU A 282 -6.05 -6.16 -0.81
N LYS A 283 -6.95 -7.02 -1.33
CA LYS A 283 -7.39 -7.05 -2.73
C LYS A 283 -7.99 -5.71 -3.18
N ARG A 284 -8.91 -5.16 -2.38
CA ARG A 284 -9.55 -3.86 -2.67
C ARG A 284 -8.55 -2.70 -2.65
N MET A 285 -7.60 -2.71 -1.72
CA MET A 285 -6.52 -1.72 -1.70
C MET A 285 -5.63 -1.82 -2.95
N LEU A 286 -5.24 -3.03 -3.35
CA LEU A 286 -4.44 -3.25 -4.56
C LEU A 286 -5.18 -2.81 -5.83
N TYR A 287 -6.47 -3.12 -5.95
CA TYR A 287 -7.30 -2.63 -7.06
C TYR A 287 -7.32 -1.09 -7.10
N THR A 288 -7.57 -0.46 -5.95
CA THR A 288 -7.62 0.99 -5.83
C THR A 288 -6.27 1.62 -6.19
N ALA A 289 -5.16 1.04 -5.72
CA ALA A 289 -3.81 1.46 -6.07
C ALA A 289 -3.55 1.36 -7.58
N THR A 290 -4.02 0.29 -8.22
CA THR A 290 -3.73 -0.03 -9.63
C THR A 290 -4.59 0.79 -10.61
N TYR A 291 -5.87 1.02 -10.29
CA TYR A 291 -6.82 1.56 -11.27
C TYR A 291 -7.40 2.92 -10.88
N ILE A 292 -7.49 3.25 -9.59
CA ILE A 292 -8.11 4.49 -9.12
C ILE A 292 -7.05 5.54 -8.77
N ARG A 293 -5.96 5.14 -8.10
CA ARG A 293 -4.89 6.02 -7.61
C ARG A 293 -3.62 5.96 -8.46
N ASN A 294 -3.68 5.41 -9.67
CA ASN A 294 -2.52 5.23 -10.56
C ASN A 294 -1.89 6.53 -11.08
N TYR A 295 -2.57 7.67 -10.93
CA TYR A 295 -2.02 8.98 -11.26
C TYR A 295 -1.01 9.47 -10.21
N ILE A 296 -0.99 8.87 -9.00
CA ILE A 296 -0.02 9.19 -7.96
C ILE A 296 1.33 8.62 -8.38
N LYS A 297 2.33 9.49 -8.52
CA LYS A 297 3.64 9.13 -9.07
C LYS A 297 4.73 9.98 -8.46
N PHE A 298 5.93 9.40 -8.37
CA PHE A 298 7.08 10.15 -7.92
C PHE A 298 7.27 11.38 -8.81
N PRO A 299 7.49 12.56 -8.22
CA PRO A 299 7.79 13.74 -8.99
C PRO A 299 9.09 13.51 -9.76
N PRO A 300 9.28 14.15 -10.92
CA PRO A 300 10.59 14.15 -11.55
C PRO A 300 11.62 14.71 -10.54
N PRO A 301 12.90 14.28 -10.62
CA PRO A 301 13.96 14.87 -9.80
C PRO A 301 13.92 16.40 -9.91
N ALA A 302 13.54 17.07 -8.83
CA ALA A 302 13.18 18.49 -8.83
C ALA A 302 14.32 19.34 -9.40
N ASP A 303 14.08 20.12 -10.46
CA ASP A 303 14.97 21.12 -11.10
C ASP A 303 16.46 20.75 -11.20
N ALA A 304 16.74 19.45 -11.19
CA ALA A 304 18.07 18.91 -11.19
C ALA A 304 18.61 19.12 -12.59
N THR A 305 19.48 20.11 -12.76
CA THR A 305 20.15 20.36 -14.03
C THR A 305 20.68 19.03 -14.59
N LYS A 306 20.60 18.82 -15.92
CA LYS A 306 21.15 17.61 -16.56
C LYS A 306 22.58 17.30 -16.09
N LYS A 307 23.36 18.35 -15.79
CA LYS A 307 24.71 18.27 -15.20
C LYS A 307 24.73 17.65 -13.80
N TYR A 308 23.80 18.03 -12.91
CA TYR A 308 23.69 17.44 -11.57
C TYR A 308 23.26 15.97 -11.63
N LEU A 309 22.25 15.65 -12.45
CA LEU A 309 21.81 14.26 -12.65
C LEU A 309 22.92 13.37 -13.21
N LYS A 310 23.71 13.89 -14.16
CA LYS A 310 24.89 13.19 -14.67
C LYS A 310 25.90 12.91 -13.56
N LYS A 311 26.23 13.90 -12.73
CA LYS A 311 27.13 13.72 -11.57
C LYS A 311 26.59 12.69 -10.57
N LEU A 312 25.29 12.68 -10.30
CA LEU A 312 24.67 11.67 -9.44
C LEU A 312 24.80 10.27 -10.06
N LYS A 313 24.48 10.11 -11.35
CA LYS A 313 24.64 8.83 -12.05
C LYS A 313 26.11 8.37 -12.10
N GLU A 314 27.07 9.28 -12.24
CA GLU A 314 28.52 8.96 -12.20
C GLU A 314 28.97 8.51 -10.80
N LYS A 315 28.50 9.17 -9.74
CA LYS A 315 28.94 8.88 -8.36
C LYS A 315 28.19 7.72 -7.71
N TYR A 316 26.88 7.66 -7.93
CA TYR A 316 25.93 6.79 -7.24
C TYR A 316 25.22 5.78 -8.16
N GLY A 317 25.57 5.77 -9.45
CA GLY A 317 24.93 4.89 -10.42
C GLY A 317 25.27 3.41 -10.21
N GLN A 318 24.26 2.55 -10.39
CA GLN A 318 24.38 1.11 -10.55
C GLN A 318 23.80 0.74 -11.91
N GLU A 319 24.40 -0.21 -12.60
CA GLU A 319 23.96 -0.60 -13.94
C GLU A 319 24.41 -2.03 -14.22
N GLY A 320 23.50 -2.80 -14.81
CA GLY A 320 23.77 -4.19 -15.13
C GLY A 320 22.75 -4.80 -16.07
N GLU A 321 23.14 -5.94 -16.62
CA GLU A 321 22.33 -6.76 -17.51
C GLU A 321 22.38 -8.21 -17.04
N LEU A 322 21.27 -8.92 -17.19
CA LEU A 322 21.14 -10.35 -16.94
C LEU A 322 20.62 -11.04 -18.20
N VAL A 323 21.23 -12.16 -18.53
CA VAL A 323 20.68 -13.11 -19.51
C VAL A 323 20.30 -14.37 -18.75
N PHE A 324 18.99 -14.59 -18.55
CA PHE A 324 18.47 -15.82 -17.97
C PHE A 324 18.18 -16.82 -19.10
N ASN A 325 18.83 -17.97 -19.05
CA ASN A 325 18.62 -19.07 -19.99
C ASN A 325 17.98 -20.24 -19.26
N ILE A 326 16.93 -20.80 -19.84
CA ILE A 326 16.25 -22.00 -19.35
C ILE A 326 16.01 -22.93 -20.53
N ASN A 327 16.27 -24.23 -20.34
CA ASN A 327 16.25 -25.22 -21.42
C ASN A 327 17.14 -24.82 -22.63
N ALA A 328 18.37 -24.39 -22.34
CA ALA A 328 19.38 -23.93 -23.31
C ALA A 328 18.97 -22.74 -24.21
N SER A 329 17.87 -22.05 -23.90
CA SER A 329 17.39 -20.88 -24.65
C SER A 329 17.21 -19.68 -23.73
N LYS A 330 17.37 -18.47 -24.28
CA LYS A 330 17.08 -17.24 -23.55
C LYS A 330 15.59 -17.22 -23.16
N ALA A 331 15.32 -17.04 -21.88
CA ALA A 331 13.97 -17.02 -21.35
C ALA A 331 13.18 -15.81 -21.86
N ASN A 332 11.91 -16.04 -22.19
CA ASN A 332 10.97 -14.96 -22.45
C ASN A 332 10.45 -14.42 -21.11
N VAL A 333 10.55 -13.11 -20.89
CA VAL A 333 10.20 -12.46 -19.63
C VAL A 333 9.26 -11.28 -19.85
N GLN A 334 8.33 -11.10 -18.92
CA GLN A 334 7.46 -9.94 -18.84
C GLN A 334 7.80 -9.15 -17.59
N LEU A 335 8.05 -7.85 -17.73
CA LEU A 335 8.24 -6.97 -16.57
C LEU A 335 6.87 -6.58 -15.98
N LEU A 336 6.66 -6.93 -14.71
CA LEU A 336 5.50 -6.57 -13.91
C LEU A 336 5.97 -5.63 -12.81
N GLN A 337 5.99 -4.32 -13.10
CA GLN A 337 6.60 -3.29 -12.25
C GLN A 337 8.10 -3.52 -12.01
N ASN A 338 8.46 -4.24 -10.95
CA ASN A 338 9.84 -4.56 -10.56
C ASN A 338 10.09 -6.07 -10.43
N LEU A 339 9.20 -6.89 -10.98
CA LEU A 339 9.29 -8.34 -11.01
C LEU A 339 9.30 -8.82 -12.46
N TYR A 340 10.34 -9.54 -12.88
CA TYR A 340 10.37 -10.20 -14.18
C TYR A 340 9.68 -11.57 -14.09
N LYS A 341 8.51 -11.72 -14.69
CA LYS A 341 7.82 -13.00 -14.82
C LYS A 341 8.34 -13.77 -16.04
N VAL A 342 9.00 -14.90 -15.81
CA VAL A 342 9.38 -15.85 -16.85
C VAL A 342 8.12 -16.52 -17.39
N GLN A 343 7.97 -16.55 -18.71
CA GLN A 343 6.82 -17.13 -19.38
C GLN A 343 6.96 -18.65 -19.50
N GLY A 344 5.91 -19.38 -19.13
CA GLY A 344 5.85 -20.83 -19.16
C GLY A 344 5.94 -21.47 -17.78
N THR A 345 5.81 -22.79 -17.77
CA THR A 345 5.89 -23.64 -16.57
C THR A 345 6.94 -24.72 -16.82
N PHE A 346 7.84 -24.92 -15.87
CA PHE A 346 9.03 -25.73 -16.06
C PHE A 346 8.96 -27.01 -15.22
N LEU A 347 9.37 -28.12 -15.84
CA LEU A 347 9.46 -29.40 -15.14
C LEU A 347 10.64 -29.38 -14.16
N PRO A 348 10.56 -30.17 -13.06
CA PRO A 348 11.74 -30.48 -12.26
C PRO A 348 12.90 -30.95 -13.14
N GLU A 349 14.13 -30.68 -12.71
CA GLU A 349 15.39 -30.99 -13.43
C GLU A 349 15.65 -30.16 -14.69
N THR A 350 14.71 -29.27 -15.10
CA THR A 350 14.96 -28.36 -16.23
C THR A 350 16.19 -27.51 -15.94
N ALA A 351 17.20 -27.61 -16.80
CA ALA A 351 18.44 -26.87 -16.65
C ALA A 351 18.25 -25.37 -16.91
N TYR A 352 18.79 -24.54 -16.03
CA TYR A 352 18.84 -23.10 -16.21
C TYR A 352 20.20 -22.53 -15.79
N PHE A 353 20.58 -21.41 -16.38
CA PHE A 353 21.77 -20.66 -15.99
C PHE A 353 21.59 -19.20 -16.33
N PHE A 354 22.40 -18.35 -15.74
CA PHE A 354 22.36 -16.94 -16.05
C PHE A 354 23.74 -16.30 -16.10
N GLU A 355 23.83 -15.33 -16.99
CA GLU A 355 25.01 -14.50 -17.15
C GLU A 355 24.70 -13.11 -16.61
N ILE A 356 25.57 -12.63 -15.73
CA ILE A 356 25.49 -11.28 -15.17
C ILE A 356 26.56 -10.44 -15.85
N THR A 357 26.14 -9.29 -16.38
CA THR A 357 27.04 -8.22 -16.80
C THR A 357 26.89 -7.08 -15.82
N ASN A 358 27.92 -6.84 -15.02
CA ASN A 358 28.01 -5.68 -14.16
C ASN A 358 28.82 -4.58 -14.84
N LEU A 359 28.27 -3.36 -14.84
CA LEU A 359 28.88 -2.22 -15.51
C LEU A 359 29.49 -1.21 -14.54
N ARG A 360 29.24 -1.35 -13.23
CA ARG A 360 29.62 -0.36 -12.22
C ARG A 360 30.23 -1.00 -10.98
N LYS A 361 31.10 -0.30 -10.26
CA LYS A 361 31.64 -0.81 -8.99
C LYS A 361 30.55 -1.22 -7.99
N GLY A 362 30.70 -2.36 -7.33
CA GLY A 362 29.72 -2.87 -6.37
C GLY A 362 29.92 -4.34 -6.01
N PHE A 363 29.02 -4.84 -5.18
CA PHE A 363 28.93 -6.24 -4.79
C PHE A 363 27.74 -6.90 -5.48
N ILE A 364 27.87 -8.18 -5.83
CA ILE A 364 26.80 -8.96 -6.44
C ILE A 364 26.51 -10.18 -5.59
N TYR A 365 25.24 -10.44 -5.35
CA TYR A 365 24.75 -11.63 -4.68
C TYR A 365 23.58 -12.20 -5.47
N VAL A 366 23.45 -13.52 -5.47
CA VAL A 366 22.31 -14.19 -6.10
C VAL A 366 21.70 -15.14 -5.10
N PHE A 367 20.40 -14.99 -4.92
CA PHE A 367 19.59 -15.85 -4.07
C PHE A 367 18.53 -16.56 -4.91
N GLU A 368 18.18 -17.76 -4.49
CA GLU A 368 17.07 -18.53 -5.04
C GLU A 368 16.17 -19.02 -3.91
N GLY A 369 14.86 -19.09 -4.12
CA GLY A 369 13.96 -19.64 -3.12
C GLY A 369 12.49 -19.62 -3.50
N ASP A 370 11.71 -20.37 -2.73
CA ASP A 370 10.26 -20.43 -2.79
C ASP A 370 9.63 -20.24 -1.40
N GLU A 371 8.30 -20.27 -1.33
CA GLU A 371 7.56 -20.02 -0.08
C GLU A 371 7.91 -21.01 1.04
N ASP A 372 8.25 -22.26 0.69
CA ASP A 372 8.45 -23.33 1.66
C ASP A 372 9.88 -23.33 2.20
N ARG A 373 10.87 -23.11 1.34
CA ARG A 373 12.31 -23.16 1.70
C ARG A 373 12.88 -21.80 2.09
N GLY A 374 12.22 -20.71 1.70
CA GLY A 374 12.79 -19.37 1.74
C GLY A 374 13.97 -19.20 0.78
N PHE A 375 14.64 -18.05 0.86
CA PHE A 375 15.82 -17.77 0.03
C PHE A 375 17.07 -18.47 0.58
N HIS A 376 17.89 -19.00 -0.33
CA HIS A 376 19.23 -19.48 -0.04
C HIS A 376 20.25 -18.86 -1.01
N LEU A 377 21.52 -18.88 -0.62
CA LEU A 377 22.60 -18.27 -1.39
C LEU A 377 23.04 -19.17 -2.55
N LEU A 378 22.95 -18.67 -3.78
CA LEU A 378 23.59 -19.28 -4.94
C LEU A 378 24.99 -18.70 -5.18
N TYR A 379 25.16 -17.39 -4.99
CA TYR A 379 26.42 -16.69 -5.26
C TYR A 379 26.61 -15.49 -4.33
N PRO A 380 27.82 -15.24 -3.81
CA PRO A 380 29.09 -15.96 -4.04
C PRO A 380 29.19 -17.28 -3.26
N GLN A 381 29.87 -18.27 -3.82
CA GLN A 381 30.37 -19.45 -3.10
C GLN A 381 31.81 -19.21 -2.61
N ALA A 382 32.36 -20.17 -1.84
CA ALA A 382 33.73 -20.07 -1.35
C ALA A 382 34.74 -19.92 -2.51
N GLY A 383 35.50 -18.83 -2.50
CA GLY A 383 36.48 -18.49 -3.54
C GLY A 383 35.96 -17.58 -4.65
N ASP A 384 34.65 -17.31 -4.70
CA ASP A 384 34.07 -16.43 -5.72
C ASP A 384 34.36 -14.95 -5.48
N GLN A 385 34.53 -14.22 -6.58
CA GLN A 385 34.70 -12.78 -6.56
C GLN A 385 33.37 -12.06 -6.31
N GLN A 386 33.05 -11.70 -5.08
CA GLN A 386 31.81 -10.97 -4.80
C GLN A 386 31.85 -9.45 -5.11
N TYR A 387 33.04 -8.84 -5.15
CA TYR A 387 33.23 -7.41 -5.37
C TYR A 387 33.81 -7.13 -6.76
N PHE A 388 33.17 -6.22 -7.47
CA PHE A 388 33.51 -5.82 -8.82
C PHE A 388 33.94 -4.35 -8.85
N LYS A 389 34.99 -4.07 -9.62
CA LYS A 389 35.49 -2.71 -9.86
C LYS A 389 34.66 -2.03 -10.95
N ASP A 390 34.95 -0.78 -11.24
CA ASP A 390 34.25 0.03 -12.24
C ASP A 390 34.72 -0.34 -13.66
N GLU A 391 34.46 -1.59 -14.04
CA GLU A 391 34.80 -2.17 -15.33
C GLU A 391 33.66 -3.08 -15.80
N LYS A 392 33.43 -3.15 -17.11
CA LYS A 392 32.45 -4.08 -17.67
C LYS A 392 32.93 -5.51 -17.41
N LYS A 393 32.26 -6.20 -16.48
CA LYS A 393 32.54 -7.60 -16.16
C LYS A 393 31.30 -8.44 -16.48
N LYS A 394 31.46 -9.36 -17.43
CA LYS A 394 30.47 -10.41 -17.73
C LYS A 394 30.96 -11.73 -17.15
N PHE A 395 30.10 -12.45 -16.46
CA PHE A 395 30.38 -13.80 -15.97
C PHE A 395 29.10 -14.64 -15.93
N ARG A 396 29.26 -15.96 -16.15
CA ARG A 396 28.22 -16.95 -15.86
C ARG A 396 28.29 -17.25 -14.37
N VAL A 397 27.15 -17.28 -13.69
CA VAL A 397 27.14 -17.60 -12.26
C VAL A 397 27.57 -19.06 -12.08
N PRO A 398 28.65 -19.31 -11.31
CA PRO A 398 29.23 -20.64 -11.18
C PRO A 398 28.31 -21.58 -10.40
N THR A 399 28.41 -22.87 -10.69
CA THR A 399 27.71 -23.93 -9.93
C THR A 399 28.71 -24.99 -9.48
N ASN A 400 28.46 -25.61 -8.33
CA ASN A 400 29.37 -26.61 -7.76
C ASN A 400 29.32 -27.97 -8.50
N LYS A 401 28.34 -28.19 -9.39
CA LYS A 401 28.01 -29.50 -9.97
C LYS A 401 27.97 -29.53 -11.51
N GLY A 402 28.38 -28.46 -12.20
CA GLY A 402 28.35 -28.42 -13.66
C GLY A 402 28.41 -27.00 -14.20
N ASP A 403 27.72 -26.76 -15.32
CA ASP A 403 27.60 -25.43 -15.91
C ASP A 403 26.21 -24.79 -15.68
N HIS A 404 25.25 -25.53 -15.13
CA HIS A 404 23.87 -25.10 -14.93
C HIS A 404 23.34 -25.43 -13.52
N PHE A 405 22.26 -24.75 -13.16
CA PHE A 405 21.36 -25.09 -12.06
C PHE A 405 20.17 -25.88 -12.61
N GLN A 406 19.37 -26.47 -11.72
CA GLN A 406 18.19 -27.24 -12.09
C GLN A 406 16.98 -26.71 -11.34
N VAL A 407 15.84 -26.68 -12.03
CA VAL A 407 14.55 -26.39 -11.40
C VAL A 407 14.28 -27.46 -10.34
N ASP A 408 14.03 -27.02 -9.11
CA ASP A 408 13.73 -27.90 -8.00
C ASP A 408 12.32 -28.50 -8.12
N PRO A 409 12.07 -29.70 -7.54
CA PRO A 409 10.80 -30.40 -7.68
C PRO A 409 9.67 -29.89 -6.77
N ASP A 410 9.98 -29.07 -5.78
CA ASP A 410 9.05 -28.75 -4.70
C ASP A 410 8.31 -27.44 -4.97
N GLY A 411 7.05 -27.31 -4.53
CA GLY A 411 6.28 -26.07 -4.68
C GLY A 411 5.90 -25.74 -6.14
N THR A 412 5.18 -24.63 -6.32
CA THR A 412 4.59 -24.25 -7.63
C THR A 412 5.22 -23.02 -8.27
N LYS A 413 6.00 -22.26 -7.50
CA LYS A 413 6.66 -21.02 -7.91
C LYS A 413 8.04 -20.94 -7.29
N ASN A 414 8.95 -20.26 -7.97
CA ASN A 414 10.28 -20.01 -7.46
C ASN A 414 10.75 -18.60 -7.86
N TYR A 415 11.58 -18.01 -7.01
CA TYR A 415 12.16 -16.69 -7.21
C TYR A 415 13.67 -16.77 -7.32
N ILE A 416 14.24 -15.99 -8.24
CA ILE A 416 15.67 -15.69 -8.28
C ILE A 416 15.83 -14.19 -8.04
N CYS A 417 16.64 -13.82 -7.05
CA CYS A 417 16.92 -12.43 -6.70
C CYS A 417 18.41 -12.13 -6.89
N ILE A 418 18.73 -11.23 -7.81
CA ILE A 418 20.09 -10.74 -8.02
C ILE A 418 20.20 -9.38 -7.36
N LEU A 419 21.11 -9.25 -6.39
CA LEU A 419 21.38 -8.00 -5.70
C LEU A 419 22.61 -7.33 -6.27
N PHE A 420 22.43 -6.11 -6.77
CA PHE A 420 23.53 -5.19 -7.03
C PHE A 420 23.60 -4.22 -5.86
N SER A 421 24.70 -4.27 -5.10
CA SER A 421 24.83 -3.53 -3.85
C SER A 421 26.08 -2.65 -3.83
N LYS A 422 25.94 -1.38 -3.40
CA LYS A 422 27.12 -0.52 -3.16
C LYS A 422 27.85 -0.82 -1.85
N LYS A 423 27.26 -1.62 -0.96
CA LYS A 423 27.87 -2.02 0.32
C LYS A 423 27.90 -3.54 0.42
N GLN A 424 28.90 -4.08 1.12
CA GLN A 424 28.93 -5.50 1.41
C GLN A 424 27.70 -5.88 2.27
N ILE A 425 27.09 -7.03 1.99
CA ILE A 425 26.08 -7.65 2.84
C ILE A 425 26.67 -8.92 3.44
N LEU A 426 26.18 -9.32 4.60
CA LEU A 426 26.47 -10.63 5.19
C LEU A 426 25.32 -11.55 4.78
N PRO A 427 25.51 -12.47 3.80
CA PRO A 427 24.39 -13.21 3.22
C PRO A 427 23.61 -14.03 4.24
N GLU A 428 24.28 -14.69 5.18
CA GLU A 428 23.64 -15.48 6.24
C GLU A 428 22.63 -14.66 7.03
N ARG A 429 23.06 -13.53 7.61
CA ARG A 429 22.17 -12.62 8.34
C ARG A 429 21.11 -12.01 7.43
N PHE A 430 21.46 -11.67 6.20
CA PHE A 430 20.53 -11.05 5.25
C PHE A 430 19.38 -12.00 4.90
N LEU A 431 19.67 -13.28 4.67
CA LEU A 431 18.71 -14.33 4.39
C LEU A 431 17.91 -14.71 5.63
N GLN A 432 18.56 -14.79 6.80
CA GLN A 432 17.89 -15.02 8.08
C GLN A 432 16.80 -13.98 8.33
N GLU A 433 17.10 -12.70 8.15
CA GLU A 433 16.14 -11.59 8.30
C GLU A 433 14.92 -11.72 7.36
N ILE A 434 15.00 -12.49 6.26
CA ILE A 434 13.90 -12.73 5.32
C ILE A 434 13.14 -14.01 5.67
N ASN A 435 13.86 -15.11 5.88
CA ASN A 435 13.29 -16.45 6.02
C ASN A 435 12.62 -16.66 7.38
N GLU A 436 13.08 -15.97 8.43
CA GLU A 436 12.49 -16.02 9.77
C GLU A 436 11.28 -15.09 9.94
N LEU A 437 10.88 -14.35 8.90
CA LEU A 437 9.65 -13.55 8.94
C LEU A 437 8.42 -14.46 8.96
N ASP A 438 7.88 -14.65 10.15
CA ASP A 438 6.65 -15.39 10.41
C ASP A 438 5.41 -14.51 10.17
N ASP A 439 5.04 -14.35 8.89
CA ASP A 439 3.78 -13.72 8.48
C ASP A 439 3.21 -14.45 7.27
N GLU A 440 2.25 -15.33 7.52
CA GLU A 440 1.61 -16.20 6.50
C GLU A 440 0.91 -15.40 5.38
N GLN A 441 0.64 -14.11 5.56
CA GLN A 441 0.07 -13.26 4.51
C GLN A 441 1.12 -12.67 3.57
N LEU A 442 2.42 -12.81 3.87
CA LEU A 442 3.51 -12.37 3.01
C LEU A 442 4.07 -13.53 2.20
N ASN A 443 4.10 -13.34 0.88
CA ASN A 443 4.87 -14.19 -0.01
C ASN A 443 6.39 -13.88 0.09
N LEU A 444 7.25 -14.75 -0.42
CA LEU A 444 8.70 -14.64 -0.30
C LEU A 444 9.24 -13.32 -0.88
N PHE A 445 8.71 -12.88 -2.02
CA PHE A 445 9.03 -11.57 -2.61
C PHE A 445 8.71 -10.42 -1.64
N GLN A 446 7.54 -10.44 -1.00
CA GLN A 446 7.12 -9.42 -0.04
C GLN A 446 7.93 -9.50 1.27
N ARG A 447 8.29 -10.69 1.74
CA ARG A 447 9.18 -10.89 2.90
C ARG A 447 10.53 -10.21 2.69
N PHE A 448 11.11 -10.31 1.49
CA PHE A 448 12.34 -9.60 1.14
C PHE A 448 12.23 -8.08 1.36
N TYR A 449 11.15 -7.46 0.85
CA TYR A 449 10.93 -6.02 1.04
C TYR A 449 10.63 -5.70 2.51
N ALA A 450 9.88 -6.53 3.22
CA ALA A 450 9.56 -6.32 4.62
C ALA A 450 10.83 -6.29 5.49
N ALA A 451 11.76 -7.22 5.25
CA ALA A 451 13.04 -7.33 5.94
C ALA A 451 13.99 -6.16 5.63
N HIS A 452 14.09 -5.76 4.35
CA HIS A 452 15.20 -4.92 3.88
C HIS A 452 14.79 -3.55 3.32
N GLN A 453 13.53 -3.13 3.47
CA GLN A 453 12.98 -1.88 2.87
C GLN A 453 13.85 -0.61 3.04
N GLU A 454 14.66 -0.47 4.07
CA GLU A 454 15.52 0.71 4.25
C GLU A 454 16.76 0.69 3.35
N LYS A 455 17.18 -0.51 2.94
CA LYS A 455 18.38 -0.75 2.12
C LYS A 455 18.04 -0.74 0.62
N ILE A 456 16.79 -1.07 0.26
CA ILE A 456 16.33 -1.27 -1.13
C ILE A 456 15.99 0.03 -1.85
N VAL A 457 16.71 0.34 -2.93
CA VAL A 457 16.44 1.46 -3.84
C VAL A 457 15.00 1.41 -4.34
N GLY A 458 14.31 2.56 -4.31
CA GLY A 458 12.95 2.65 -4.83
C GLY A 458 12.90 2.47 -6.35
N ASN A 459 11.85 1.85 -6.85
CA ASN A 459 11.62 1.56 -8.26
C ASN A 459 11.65 2.83 -9.12
N HIS A 460 11.23 3.98 -8.57
CA HIS A 460 11.30 5.27 -9.27
C HIS A 460 12.73 5.73 -9.61
N ASN A 461 13.74 5.16 -8.94
CA ASN A 461 15.16 5.41 -9.20
C ASN A 461 15.81 4.27 -9.99
N ILE A 462 15.02 3.34 -10.54
CA ILE A 462 15.48 2.23 -11.38
C ILE A 462 14.78 2.32 -12.73
N GLU A 463 15.57 2.49 -13.78
CA GLU A 463 15.14 2.41 -15.16
C GLU A 463 15.31 0.96 -15.64
N PHE A 464 14.22 0.22 -15.74
CA PHE A 464 14.19 -1.11 -16.34
C PHE A 464 13.98 -1.01 -17.86
N LYS A 465 14.51 -1.97 -18.62
CA LYS A 465 14.17 -2.11 -20.04
C LYS A 465 13.17 -3.24 -20.26
N ASP A 466 12.20 -3.01 -21.13
CA ASP A 466 11.23 -4.04 -21.51
C ASP A 466 11.90 -5.09 -22.41
N ASN A 467 11.50 -6.36 -22.27
CA ASN A 467 11.98 -7.52 -23.05
C ASN A 467 13.47 -7.90 -22.86
N LYS A 468 14.21 -7.19 -22.01
CA LYS A 468 15.56 -7.55 -21.55
C LYS A 468 15.64 -7.35 -20.05
N ILE A 469 16.43 -8.16 -19.37
CA ILE A 469 16.68 -7.94 -17.95
C ILE A 469 17.88 -7.00 -17.87
N GLU A 470 17.62 -5.71 -18.02
CA GLU A 470 18.63 -4.65 -17.98
C GLU A 470 18.11 -3.51 -17.12
N PHE A 471 18.99 -2.94 -16.31
CA PHE A 471 18.64 -1.82 -15.46
C PHE A 471 19.74 -0.78 -15.38
N SER A 472 19.33 0.47 -15.15
CA SER A 472 20.20 1.52 -14.60
C SER A 472 19.52 2.13 -13.39
N ALA A 473 20.28 2.45 -12.35
CA ALA A 473 19.72 2.97 -11.12
C ALA A 473 20.60 4.03 -10.49
N THR A 474 20.00 4.92 -9.70
CA THR A 474 20.73 5.89 -8.86
C THR A 474 20.51 5.56 -7.40
N SER A 475 21.60 5.30 -6.66
CA SER A 475 21.58 4.76 -5.30
C SER A 475 22.24 5.74 -4.32
N THR A 476 21.50 6.77 -3.91
CA THR A 476 21.99 7.83 -2.99
C THR A 476 22.06 7.33 -1.55
N GLU A 477 20.91 7.23 -0.87
CA GLU A 477 20.82 6.76 0.52
C GLU A 477 20.67 5.25 0.60
N ARG A 478 19.76 4.71 -0.21
CA ARG A 478 19.53 3.27 -0.37
C ARG A 478 20.52 2.70 -1.37
N TYR A 479 21.00 1.49 -1.13
CA TYR A 479 22.22 1.00 -1.77
C TYR A 479 22.10 -0.36 -2.43
N ILE A 480 20.95 -1.04 -2.30
CA ILE A 480 20.67 -2.34 -2.91
C ILE A 480 19.66 -2.17 -4.04
N VAL A 481 20.01 -2.60 -5.24
CA VAL A 481 19.10 -2.73 -6.38
C VAL A 481 18.82 -4.23 -6.58
N PRO A 482 17.61 -4.70 -6.22
CA PRO A 482 17.21 -6.08 -6.44
C PRO A 482 16.62 -6.26 -7.84
N ILE A 483 17.07 -7.28 -8.55
CA ILE A 483 16.47 -7.74 -9.80
C ILE A 483 15.82 -9.09 -9.52
N PHE A 484 14.49 -9.10 -9.50
CA PHE A 484 13.70 -10.31 -9.25
C PHE A 484 13.24 -10.97 -10.53
N LEU A 485 13.39 -12.29 -10.58
CA LEU A 485 12.75 -13.16 -11.54
C LEU A 485 11.81 -14.10 -10.80
N GLU A 486 10.66 -14.38 -11.38
CA GLU A 486 9.72 -15.41 -10.93
C GLU A 486 9.44 -16.38 -12.09
N TYR A 487 9.45 -17.68 -11.81
CA TYR A 487 9.04 -18.71 -12.77
C TYR A 487 8.11 -19.74 -12.10
N ASP A 488 7.21 -20.34 -12.89
CA ASP A 488 6.29 -21.37 -12.41
C ASP A 488 6.90 -22.77 -12.60
N LYS A 489 6.62 -23.66 -11.65
CA LYS A 489 7.00 -25.08 -11.63
C LYS A 489 5.77 -25.94 -11.93
N ARG A 490 5.96 -27.03 -12.65
CA ARG A 490 4.87 -27.92 -13.08
C ARG A 490 4.61 -29.03 -12.09
#